data_AF-A0A521WIG9-F1
#
_entry.id   AF-A0A521WIG9-F1
#
_cell.length_a   1.000
_cell.length_b   1.000
_cell.length_c   1.000
_cell.angle_alpha   90.00
_cell.angle_beta   90.00
_cell.angle_gamma   90.00
#
_symmetry.space_group_name_H-M   'P 1'
#
loop_
_entity.id
_entity.type
_entity.pdbx_description
1 polymer ?
#
loop_
_entity_poly.entity_id
_entity_poly.type
_entity_poly.pdbx_seq_one_letter_code
_entity_poly.pdbx_strand_id
1 'polypeptide(L)'
;MKRLSVVLTDVTEMSGDNVCIAGVDLASGRTVRLSDRTPTRRMLAGHGGLRPGDVVDVKFDPMRRPEAPHVEDGRWDHLTLHKARVMPFDELHALLGRRAFRSVEEAFGRHAVMGRNGNHGWKRGTGARSLATLRATDVRATLSRDTLRVEFTDGAGVTWTAAPFQDLAVKTHPASCEACRCQHLPNVAAEFDAGEALLRIGLTREFAPSGGPGGCWLQVTNIIARPREHF
;
A
#
# COMPACT_ATOMS: atom_id res chain seq x y z
N MET A 1 -21.10 -1.44 13.97
CA MET A 1 -20.09 -2.18 13.19
C MET A 1 -20.72 -3.36 12.53
N LYS A 2 -20.61 -3.43 11.21
CA LYS A 2 -21.00 -4.58 10.40
C LYS A 2 -19.81 -5.53 10.27
N ARG A 3 -20.06 -6.83 10.14
CA ARG A 3 -18.99 -7.79 9.82
C ARG A 3 -18.69 -7.70 8.32
N LEU A 4 -17.42 -7.53 7.98
CA LEU A 4 -16.91 -7.56 6.61
C LEU A 4 -15.95 -8.73 6.45
N SER A 5 -15.86 -9.25 5.23
CA SER A 5 -14.79 -10.14 4.80
C SER A 5 -13.90 -9.36 3.84
N VAL A 6 -12.65 -9.14 4.22
CA VAL A 6 -11.72 -8.21 3.56
C VAL A 6 -10.50 -8.99 3.13
N VAL A 7 -10.13 -8.93 1.85
CA VAL A 7 -8.80 -9.35 1.43
C VAL A 7 -7.83 -8.20 1.62
N LEU A 8 -6.79 -8.42 2.42
CA LEU A 8 -5.75 -7.44 2.68
C LEU A 8 -4.94 -7.21 1.41
N THR A 9 -4.75 -5.96 1.04
CA THR A 9 -3.95 -5.56 -0.13
C THR A 9 -2.73 -4.76 0.27
N ASP A 10 -2.80 -4.14 1.45
CA ASP A 10 -1.81 -3.23 1.98
C ASP A 10 -1.56 -3.60 3.45
N VAL A 11 -0.34 -4.00 3.77
CA VAL A 11 0.17 -4.11 5.14
C VAL A 11 1.50 -3.38 5.14
N THR A 12 1.49 -2.12 5.58
CA THR A 12 2.62 -1.22 5.37
C THR A 12 3.19 -0.68 6.66
N GLU A 13 4.50 -0.48 6.70
CA GLU A 13 5.16 0.16 7.82
C GLU A 13 4.73 1.62 7.97
N MET A 14 4.50 2.06 9.20
CA MET A 14 4.35 3.48 9.57
C MET A 14 5.43 3.86 10.59
N SER A 15 5.40 5.09 11.09
CA SER A 15 6.31 5.54 12.13
C SER A 15 6.17 4.74 13.43
N GLY A 16 7.29 4.27 13.98
CA GLY A 16 7.33 3.49 15.22
C GLY A 16 6.83 2.06 15.02
N ASP A 17 6.06 1.56 15.99
CA ASP A 17 5.46 0.22 15.92
C ASP A 17 4.16 0.16 15.11
N ASN A 18 3.74 1.30 14.53
CA ASN A 18 2.49 1.41 13.81
C ASN A 18 2.54 0.75 12.44
N VAL A 19 1.40 0.23 12.00
CA VAL A 19 1.19 -0.41 10.70
C VAL A 19 -0.10 0.16 10.10
N CYS A 20 -0.11 0.38 8.80
CA CYS A 20 -1.34 0.67 8.07
C CYS A 20 -1.83 -0.64 7.43
N ILE A 21 -3.09 -0.99 7.69
CA ILE A 21 -3.75 -2.13 7.07
C ILE A 21 -4.91 -1.63 6.23
N ALA A 22 -4.91 -2.01 4.96
CA ALA A 22 -6.05 -1.80 4.08
C ALA A 22 -6.29 -3.00 3.18
N GLY A 23 -7.50 -3.07 2.66
CA GLY A 23 -7.94 -4.18 1.84
C GLY A 23 -9.17 -3.85 1.05
N VAL A 24 -9.69 -4.87 0.39
CA VAL A 24 -10.90 -4.79 -0.43
C VAL A 24 -11.97 -5.64 0.25
N ASP A 25 -13.10 -5.02 0.59
CA ASP A 25 -14.29 -5.73 1.01
C ASP A 25 -14.77 -6.64 -0.13
N LEU A 26 -14.83 -7.94 0.12
CA LEU A 26 -15.18 -8.94 -0.90
C LEU A 26 -16.65 -8.82 -1.33
N ALA A 27 -17.54 -8.31 -0.47
CA ALA A 27 -18.95 -8.18 -0.78
C ALA A 27 -19.23 -6.96 -1.68
N SER A 28 -18.76 -5.78 -1.27
CA SER A 28 -19.03 -4.53 -2.01
C SER A 28 -17.97 -4.18 -3.06
N GLY A 29 -16.79 -4.77 -2.95
CA GLY A 29 -15.64 -4.43 -3.75
C GLY A 29 -14.94 -3.12 -3.40
N ARG A 30 -15.38 -2.44 -2.34
CA ARG A 30 -14.83 -1.17 -1.90
C ARG A 30 -13.50 -1.37 -1.18
N THR A 31 -12.56 -0.46 -1.41
CA THR A 31 -11.36 -0.35 -0.58
C THR A 31 -11.74 0.16 0.81
N VAL A 32 -11.20 -0.46 1.85
CA VAL A 32 -11.38 -0.08 3.25
C VAL A 32 -10.02 -0.03 3.93
N ARG A 33 -9.84 0.93 4.85
CA ARG A 33 -8.64 1.06 5.67
C ARG A 33 -9.00 0.97 7.15
N LEU A 34 -8.33 0.08 7.87
CA LEU A 34 -8.53 -0.18 9.29
C LEU A 34 -7.77 0.90 10.10
N SER A 35 -8.42 2.05 10.33
CA SER A 35 -7.73 3.29 10.75
C SER A 35 -8.02 3.78 12.17
N ASP A 36 -9.23 3.58 12.70
CA ASP A 36 -9.55 4.01 14.08
C ASP A 36 -9.05 2.96 15.08
N ARG A 37 -8.03 3.32 15.87
CA ARG A 37 -7.01 2.46 16.51
C ARG A 37 -5.99 1.93 15.51
N THR A 38 -4.87 2.64 15.42
CA THR A 38 -3.76 2.30 14.53
C THR A 38 -3.26 0.88 14.84
N PRO A 39 -3.27 -0.03 13.85
CA PRO A 39 -2.61 -1.33 13.98
C PRO A 39 -1.16 -1.21 14.43
N THR A 40 -0.67 -2.19 15.19
CA THR A 40 0.74 -2.26 15.58
C THR A 40 1.34 -3.62 15.23
N ARG A 41 2.65 -3.73 15.05
CA ARG A 41 3.28 -5.01 14.70
C ARG A 41 3.03 -6.06 15.79
N ARG A 42 3.03 -5.64 17.06
CA ARG A 42 2.66 -6.51 18.18
C ARG A 42 1.26 -7.08 18.05
N MET A 43 0.29 -6.26 17.63
CA MET A 43 -1.08 -6.72 17.40
C MET A 43 -1.15 -7.72 16.24
N LEU A 44 -0.47 -7.44 15.13
CA LEU A 44 -0.38 -8.36 13.98
C LEU A 44 0.20 -9.72 14.40
N ALA A 45 1.28 -9.71 15.19
CA ALA A 45 1.90 -10.93 15.71
C ALA A 45 0.92 -11.76 16.56
N GLY A 46 0.06 -11.11 17.35
CA GLY A 46 -1.01 -11.76 18.11
C GLY A 46 -2.05 -12.50 17.26
N HIS A 47 -2.15 -12.16 15.97
CA HIS A 47 -3.00 -12.84 14.98
C HIS A 47 -2.22 -13.77 14.04
N GLY A 48 -0.98 -14.14 14.37
CA GLY A 48 -0.13 -14.99 13.54
C GLY A 48 0.50 -14.26 12.34
N GLY A 49 0.56 -12.93 12.40
CA GLY A 49 0.99 -12.08 11.29
C GLY A 49 -0.11 -11.85 10.26
N LEU A 50 -0.03 -10.71 9.57
CA LEU A 50 -0.91 -10.36 8.47
C LEU A 50 -0.08 -9.94 7.26
N ARG A 51 -0.50 -10.35 6.08
CA ARG A 51 0.15 -10.02 4.80
C ARG A 51 -0.88 -9.75 3.71
N PRO A 52 -0.49 -9.03 2.63
CA PRO A 52 -1.33 -8.95 1.44
C PRO A 52 -1.74 -10.35 0.94
N GLY A 53 -3.01 -10.49 0.54
CA GLY A 53 -3.64 -11.76 0.17
C GLY A 53 -4.34 -12.47 1.32
N ASP A 54 -4.07 -12.15 2.59
CA ASP A 54 -4.85 -12.69 3.70
C ASP A 54 -6.31 -12.21 3.61
N VAL A 55 -7.26 -13.14 3.74
CA VAL A 55 -8.68 -12.84 3.88
C VAL A 55 -9.03 -12.85 5.36
N VAL A 56 -9.52 -11.72 5.85
CA VAL A 56 -9.87 -11.52 7.26
C VAL A 56 -11.35 -11.17 7.39
N ASP A 57 -12.00 -11.73 8.40
CA ASP A 57 -13.30 -11.29 8.86
C ASP A 57 -13.13 -10.33 10.02
N VAL A 58 -13.82 -9.18 9.99
CA VAL A 58 -13.66 -8.14 11.00
C VAL A 58 -14.92 -7.29 11.14
N LYS A 59 -15.21 -6.78 12.34
CA LYS A 59 -16.22 -5.73 12.53
C LYS A 59 -15.65 -4.38 12.09
N PHE A 60 -16.36 -3.71 11.19
CA PHE A 60 -15.97 -2.43 10.60
C PHE A 60 -17.16 -1.46 10.52
N ASP A 61 -16.91 -0.17 10.69
CA ASP A 61 -17.82 0.92 10.34
C ASP A 61 -17.03 2.01 9.60
N PRO A 62 -17.49 2.49 8.43
CA PRO A 62 -16.84 3.60 7.76
C PRO A 62 -16.90 4.88 8.61
N MET A 63 -15.89 5.74 8.47
CA MET A 63 -15.92 7.05 9.12
C MET A 63 -17.11 7.87 8.62
N ARG A 64 -17.84 8.52 9.54
CA ARG A 64 -19.03 9.32 9.19
C ARG A 64 -18.70 10.58 8.39
N ARG A 65 -17.50 11.13 8.60
CA ARG A 65 -16.99 12.34 7.95
C ARG A 65 -15.54 12.06 7.53
N PRO A 66 -15.34 11.29 6.45
CA PRO A 66 -14.00 11.08 5.94
C PRO A 66 -13.41 12.40 5.44
N GLU A 67 -12.10 12.59 5.63
CA GLU A 67 -11.37 13.72 5.09
C GLU A 67 -10.58 13.27 3.86
N ALA A 68 -10.67 14.01 2.76
CA ALA A 68 -9.87 13.73 1.58
C ALA A 68 -8.36 13.92 1.85
N PRO A 69 -7.49 13.07 1.26
CA PRO A 69 -7.82 11.96 0.35
C PRO A 69 -8.27 10.67 1.05
N HIS A 70 -8.26 10.63 2.38
CA HIS A 70 -8.42 9.44 3.23
C HIS A 70 -9.87 8.96 3.42
N VAL A 71 -10.57 8.75 2.31
CA VAL A 71 -12.00 8.39 2.29
C VAL A 71 -12.28 6.91 2.59
N GLU A 72 -11.25 6.07 2.56
CA GLU A 72 -11.32 4.65 2.88
C GLU A 72 -11.30 4.36 4.38
N ASP A 73 -11.04 5.37 5.20
CA ASP A 73 -10.90 5.23 6.65
C ASP A 73 -12.19 4.73 7.32
N GLY A 74 -12.00 3.81 8.24
CA GLY A 74 -13.06 3.32 9.09
C GLY A 74 -12.58 2.85 10.45
N ARG A 75 -13.57 2.74 11.33
CA ARG A 75 -13.44 2.13 12.63
C ARG A 75 -13.48 0.63 12.50
N TRP A 76 -12.67 -0.05 13.29
CA TRP A 76 -12.62 -1.50 13.29
C TRP A 76 -12.39 -2.04 14.70
N ASP A 77 -12.78 -3.30 14.93
CA ASP A 77 -12.57 -3.98 16.20
C ASP A 77 -11.57 -5.12 16.03
N HIS A 78 -10.32 -4.86 16.40
CA HIS A 78 -9.22 -5.82 16.30
C HIS A 78 -9.47 -7.12 17.08
N LEU A 79 -10.25 -7.10 18.16
CA LEU A 79 -10.58 -8.32 18.92
C LEU A 79 -11.49 -9.26 18.13
N THR A 80 -12.14 -8.76 17.07
CA THR A 80 -12.98 -9.56 16.17
C THR A 80 -12.27 -9.98 14.89
N LEU A 81 -11.00 -9.58 14.72
CA LEU A 81 -10.23 -9.94 13.54
C LEU A 81 -9.96 -11.44 13.55
N HIS A 82 -10.43 -12.11 12.51
CA HIS A 82 -10.23 -13.52 12.28
C HIS A 82 -9.64 -13.74 10.89
N LYS A 83 -8.44 -14.30 10.81
CA LYS A 83 -7.81 -14.68 9.53
C LYS A 83 -8.44 -15.98 9.03
N ALA A 84 -9.30 -15.87 8.02
CA ALA A 84 -10.10 -16.98 7.52
C ALA A 84 -9.30 -17.88 6.55
N ARG A 85 -8.61 -17.27 5.57
CA ARG A 85 -7.81 -17.99 4.57
C ARG A 85 -6.77 -17.07 3.94
N VAL A 86 -5.92 -17.63 3.09
CA VAL A 86 -5.09 -16.86 2.15
C VAL A 86 -5.73 -16.96 0.77
N MET A 87 -5.91 -15.83 0.10
CA MET A 87 -6.35 -15.76 -1.29
C MET A 87 -5.19 -16.17 -2.21
N PRO A 88 -5.37 -17.15 -3.11
CA PRO A 88 -4.37 -17.50 -4.12
C PRO A 88 -3.98 -16.29 -4.97
N PHE A 89 -2.73 -16.28 -5.43
CA PHE A 89 -2.18 -15.16 -6.21
C PHE A 89 -3.04 -14.82 -7.43
N ASP A 90 -3.47 -15.81 -8.21
CA ASP A 90 -4.28 -15.58 -9.42
C ASP A 90 -5.65 -14.97 -9.09
N GLU A 91 -6.27 -15.38 -7.98
CA GLU A 91 -7.54 -14.82 -7.50
C GLU A 91 -7.35 -13.35 -7.08
N LEU A 92 -6.28 -13.05 -6.34
CA LEU A 92 -5.94 -11.70 -5.91
C LEU A 92 -5.61 -10.80 -7.11
N HIS A 93 -4.77 -11.28 -8.03
CA HIS A 93 -4.38 -10.57 -9.24
C HIS A 93 -5.61 -10.25 -10.10
N ALA A 94 -6.50 -11.23 -10.31
CA ALA A 94 -7.75 -11.03 -11.05
C ALA A 94 -8.70 -10.05 -10.34
N LEU A 95 -8.83 -10.14 -9.01
CA LEU A 95 -9.64 -9.21 -8.23
C LEU A 95 -9.16 -7.77 -8.36
N LEU A 96 -7.85 -7.54 -8.21
CA LEU A 96 -7.25 -6.21 -8.27
C LEU A 96 -7.22 -5.67 -9.71
N GLY A 97 -6.92 -6.53 -10.69
CA GLY A 97 -6.84 -6.15 -12.10
C GLY A 97 -8.17 -5.63 -12.66
N ARG A 98 -9.31 -6.21 -12.23
CA ARG A 98 -10.65 -5.74 -12.64
C ARG A 98 -10.97 -4.32 -12.19
N ARG A 99 -10.25 -3.80 -11.19
CA ARG A 99 -10.51 -2.48 -10.56
C ARG A 99 -9.30 -1.55 -10.64
N ALA A 100 -8.29 -1.93 -11.42
CA ALA A 100 -7.09 -1.15 -11.56
C ALA A 100 -7.37 0.07 -12.44
N PHE A 101 -6.99 1.24 -11.94
CA PHE A 101 -7.01 2.48 -12.70
C PHE A 101 -5.89 2.48 -13.73
N ARG A 102 -6.09 3.24 -14.81
CA ARG A 102 -5.09 3.38 -15.89
C ARG A 102 -4.01 4.36 -15.50
N SER A 103 -4.31 5.40 -14.74
CA SER A 103 -3.31 6.40 -14.33
C SER A 103 -3.44 6.83 -12.87
N VAL A 104 -2.36 7.38 -12.32
CA VAL A 104 -2.36 7.95 -10.96
C VAL A 104 -3.38 9.11 -10.87
N GLU A 105 -3.48 9.94 -11.90
CA GLU A 105 -4.43 11.06 -11.91
C GLU A 105 -5.88 10.61 -12.07
N GLU A 106 -6.15 9.48 -12.73
CA GLU A 106 -7.49 8.87 -12.73
C GLU A 106 -7.86 8.37 -11.33
N ALA A 107 -6.91 7.74 -10.64
CA ALA A 107 -7.12 7.22 -9.30
C ALA A 107 -7.35 8.33 -8.26
N PHE A 108 -6.50 9.35 -8.24
CA PHE A 108 -6.42 10.33 -7.17
C PHE A 108 -6.84 11.74 -7.57
N GLY A 109 -7.03 12.04 -8.85
CA GLY A 109 -7.14 13.40 -9.38
C GLY A 109 -5.75 14.03 -9.59
N ARG A 110 -5.71 15.21 -10.23
CA ARG A 110 -4.46 15.94 -10.48
C ARG A 110 -3.71 16.23 -9.18
N HIS A 111 -2.42 15.94 -9.18
CA HIS A 111 -1.55 16.24 -8.05
C HIS A 111 -1.41 17.76 -7.86
N ALA A 112 -1.18 18.18 -6.61
CA ALA A 112 -1.16 19.60 -6.25
C ALA A 112 0.23 20.10 -5.85
N VAL A 113 1.15 19.20 -5.54
CA VAL A 113 2.52 19.52 -5.14
C VAL A 113 3.50 18.48 -5.69
N MET A 114 4.73 18.93 -5.98
CA MET A 114 5.86 18.08 -6.34
C MET A 114 7.00 18.38 -5.36
N GLY A 115 7.58 17.32 -4.79
CA GLY A 115 8.68 17.39 -3.85
C GLY A 115 10.01 17.60 -4.55
N ARG A 116 11.02 18.07 -3.81
CA ARG A 116 12.38 18.27 -4.35
C ARG A 116 13.04 16.99 -4.86
N ASN A 117 12.57 15.84 -4.39
CA ASN A 117 13.03 14.52 -4.80
C ASN A 117 12.26 13.96 -6.01
N GLY A 118 11.40 14.75 -6.65
CA GLY A 118 10.56 14.32 -7.77
C GLY A 118 9.30 13.55 -7.37
N ASN A 119 9.08 13.26 -6.08
CA ASN A 119 7.85 12.58 -5.65
C ASN A 119 6.66 13.54 -5.68
N HIS A 120 5.47 13.02 -6.00
CA HIS A 120 4.25 13.81 -6.14
C HIS A 120 3.37 13.73 -4.90
N GLY A 121 2.56 14.76 -4.67
CA GLY A 121 1.67 14.83 -3.53
C GLY A 121 0.38 15.63 -3.78
N TRP A 122 -0.57 15.42 -2.88
CA TRP A 122 -1.86 16.10 -2.82
C TRP A 122 -1.93 16.93 -1.54
N LYS A 123 -2.63 18.07 -1.60
CA LYS A 123 -2.87 18.86 -0.39
C LYS A 123 -3.91 18.13 0.47
N ARG A 124 -3.88 18.35 1.78
CA ARG A 124 -4.96 17.87 2.65
C ARG A 124 -6.30 18.46 2.18
N GLY A 125 -7.34 17.63 2.22
CA GLY A 125 -8.66 18.00 1.73
C GLY A 125 -8.79 17.93 0.20
N THR A 126 -7.74 17.55 -0.53
CA THR A 126 -7.81 17.30 -1.98
C THR A 126 -7.54 15.83 -2.31
N GLY A 127 -7.84 15.46 -3.55
CA GLY A 127 -7.72 14.10 -4.05
C GLY A 127 -8.99 13.27 -3.84
N ALA A 128 -9.24 12.34 -4.76
CA ALA A 128 -10.48 11.56 -4.77
C ALA A 128 -10.48 10.41 -3.75
N ARG A 129 -9.30 9.86 -3.46
CA ARG A 129 -9.09 8.69 -2.60
C ARG A 129 -7.62 8.61 -2.16
N SER A 130 -7.27 7.74 -1.23
CA SER A 130 -5.89 7.59 -0.73
C SER A 130 -5.29 6.23 -0.98
N LEU A 131 -6.05 5.28 -1.53
CA LEU A 131 -5.56 3.95 -1.90
C LEU A 131 -6.15 3.54 -3.26
N ALA A 132 -5.30 2.99 -4.13
CA ALA A 132 -5.72 2.55 -5.45
C ALA A 132 -4.87 1.35 -5.94
N THR A 133 -5.44 0.60 -6.89
CA THR A 133 -4.66 -0.32 -7.73
C THR A 133 -4.40 0.39 -9.05
N LEU A 134 -3.18 0.35 -9.56
CA LEU A 134 -2.85 0.78 -10.91
C LEU A 134 -2.38 -0.37 -11.78
N ARG A 135 -2.64 -0.24 -13.07
CA ARG A 135 -1.84 -0.93 -14.09
C ARG A 135 -0.63 -0.06 -14.37
N ALA A 136 0.56 -0.66 -14.24
CA ALA A 136 1.80 0.00 -14.58
C ALA A 136 2.57 -0.82 -15.60
N THR A 137 3.28 -0.09 -16.44
CA THR A 137 4.29 -0.58 -17.38
C THR A 137 5.66 -0.10 -16.92
N ASP A 138 6.71 -0.88 -17.14
CA ASP A 138 8.09 -0.55 -16.76
C ASP A 138 8.21 -0.14 -15.28
N VAL A 139 8.03 -1.11 -14.39
CA VAL A 139 8.23 -0.96 -12.95
C VAL A 139 9.67 -1.27 -12.63
N ARG A 140 10.35 -0.31 -11.98
CA ARG A 140 11.74 -0.44 -11.55
C ARG A 140 11.86 -0.13 -10.07
N ALA A 141 12.41 -1.06 -9.32
CA ALA A 141 12.75 -0.85 -7.93
C ALA A 141 14.23 -0.47 -7.83
N THR A 142 14.51 0.65 -7.17
CA THR A 142 15.88 1.18 -6.99
C THR A 142 16.13 1.49 -5.54
N LEU A 143 17.40 1.54 -5.15
CA LEU A 143 17.79 1.89 -3.79
C LEU A 143 18.25 3.34 -3.75
N SER A 144 17.72 4.08 -2.79
CA SER A 144 18.16 5.44 -2.50
C SER A 144 18.36 5.57 -0.99
N ARG A 145 19.62 5.72 -0.57
CA ARG A 145 20.03 5.83 0.85
C ARG A 145 19.39 4.72 1.71
N ASP A 146 19.61 3.47 1.30
CA ASP A 146 19.10 2.25 1.95
C ASP A 146 17.57 2.10 2.01
N THR A 147 16.84 2.95 1.26
CA THR A 147 15.39 2.86 1.14
C THR A 147 15.02 2.45 -0.28
N LEU A 148 14.14 1.45 -0.42
CA LEU A 148 13.61 1.05 -1.71
C LEU A 148 12.66 2.13 -2.26
N ARG A 149 12.90 2.52 -3.50
CA ARG A 149 12.13 3.47 -4.30
C ARG A 149 11.61 2.75 -5.52
N VAL A 150 10.43 3.13 -5.96
CA VAL A 150 9.81 2.59 -7.16
C VAL A 150 9.66 3.72 -8.16
N GLU A 151 10.16 3.47 -9.35
CA GLU A 151 9.83 4.19 -10.56
C GLU A 151 8.88 3.34 -11.39
N PHE A 152 7.86 3.95 -11.98
CA PHE A 152 6.93 3.24 -12.85
C PHE A 152 6.30 4.16 -13.88
N THR A 153 5.90 3.61 -15.02
CA THR A 153 5.09 4.32 -16.01
C THR A 153 3.64 3.83 -15.90
N ASP A 154 2.69 4.74 -15.75
CA ASP A 154 1.27 4.36 -15.72
C ASP A 154 0.70 4.12 -17.12
N GLY A 155 -0.53 3.61 -17.20
CA GLY A 155 -1.23 3.37 -18.47
C GLY A 155 -1.60 4.63 -19.27
N ALA A 156 -1.33 5.83 -18.76
CA ALA A 156 -1.39 7.07 -19.54
C ALA A 156 -0.01 7.49 -20.10
N GLY A 157 1.04 6.69 -19.88
CA GLY A 157 2.40 6.96 -20.33
C GLY A 157 3.15 7.96 -19.45
N VAL A 158 2.65 8.26 -18.24
CA VAL A 158 3.31 9.18 -17.30
C VAL A 158 4.23 8.39 -16.40
N THR A 159 5.50 8.77 -16.34
CA THR A 159 6.49 8.18 -15.43
C THR A 159 6.47 8.88 -14.07
N TRP A 160 6.32 8.08 -13.02
CA TRP A 160 6.31 8.49 -11.62
C TRP A 160 7.59 8.01 -10.96
N THR A 161 8.35 8.93 -10.38
CA THR A 161 9.69 8.65 -9.86
C THR A 161 9.76 8.80 -8.33
N ALA A 162 10.75 8.15 -7.72
CA ALA A 162 11.09 8.31 -6.30
C ALA A 162 9.97 7.97 -5.29
N ALA A 163 8.93 7.23 -5.70
CA ALA A 163 7.88 6.79 -4.80
C ALA A 163 8.46 5.79 -3.78
N PRO A 164 8.36 6.03 -2.46
CA PRO A 164 8.84 5.08 -1.47
C PRO A 164 8.04 3.77 -1.53
N PHE A 165 8.72 2.65 -1.35
CA PHE A 165 8.07 1.35 -1.16
C PHE A 165 7.85 1.06 0.33
N GLN A 166 6.63 0.69 0.71
CA GLN A 166 6.23 0.63 2.12
C GLN A 166 5.72 -0.74 2.60
N ASP A 167 5.84 -1.79 1.80
CA ASP A 167 5.45 -3.14 2.21
C ASP A 167 6.19 -3.58 3.48
N LEU A 168 5.44 -3.96 4.52
CA LEU A 168 6.00 -4.27 5.83
C LEU A 168 6.90 -5.51 5.80
N ALA A 169 6.53 -6.54 5.05
CA ALA A 169 7.33 -7.77 4.96
C ALA A 169 8.70 -7.45 4.34
N VAL A 170 8.70 -6.67 3.26
CA VAL A 170 9.94 -6.29 2.57
C VAL A 170 10.82 -5.39 3.44
N LYS A 171 10.24 -4.43 4.16
CA LYS A 171 11.01 -3.52 5.03
C LYS A 171 11.58 -4.18 6.27
N THR A 172 10.95 -5.24 6.77
CA THR A 172 11.40 -5.96 7.97
C THR A 172 12.29 -7.15 7.67
N HIS A 173 12.28 -7.65 6.43
CA HIS A 173 13.09 -8.79 6.00
C HIS A 173 14.60 -8.69 6.24
N PRO A 174 15.28 -7.53 6.05
CA PRO A 174 16.73 -7.46 6.32
C PRO A 174 17.09 -7.77 7.78
N ALA A 175 16.15 -7.58 8.72
CA ALA A 175 16.36 -7.90 10.12
C ALA A 175 16.20 -9.40 10.42
N SER A 176 15.37 -10.11 9.65
CA SER A 176 15.02 -11.52 9.87
C SER A 176 15.78 -12.52 8.98
N CYS A 177 16.42 -12.08 7.89
CA CYS A 177 17.15 -12.97 6.98
C CYS A 177 18.65 -12.63 6.91
N GLU A 178 19.49 -13.53 7.43
CA GLU A 178 20.95 -13.34 7.49
C GLU A 178 21.61 -13.35 6.10
N ALA A 179 21.17 -14.24 5.20
CA ALA A 179 21.64 -14.28 3.81
C ALA A 179 21.35 -12.97 3.06
N CYS A 180 20.30 -12.29 3.47
CA CYS A 180 19.91 -10.99 2.95
C CYS A 180 20.80 -9.87 3.50
N ARG A 181 21.22 -9.93 4.75
CA ARG A 181 22.00 -8.85 5.36
C ARG A 181 23.21 -8.38 4.54
N CYS A 182 23.81 -9.26 3.70
CA CYS A 182 24.96 -8.94 2.84
C CYS A 182 24.64 -8.67 1.34
N GLN A 183 23.51 -9.15 0.79
CA GLN A 183 23.16 -9.02 -0.66
C GLN A 183 21.65 -8.80 -0.93
N HIS A 184 20.85 -8.49 0.09
CA HIS A 184 19.38 -8.43 0.01
C HIS A 184 18.90 -7.45 -1.05
N LEU A 185 19.45 -6.25 -1.03
CA LEU A 185 18.77 -5.10 -1.59
C LEU A 185 18.74 -5.10 -3.13
N PRO A 186 19.80 -5.52 -3.85
CA PRO A 186 19.71 -5.77 -5.30
C PRO A 186 18.76 -6.91 -5.66
N ASN A 187 18.70 -7.97 -4.85
CA ASN A 187 17.80 -9.10 -5.09
C ASN A 187 16.34 -8.69 -4.87
N VAL A 188 16.05 -7.88 -3.85
CA VAL A 188 14.75 -7.26 -3.61
C VAL A 188 14.35 -6.38 -4.79
N ALA A 189 15.27 -5.52 -5.25
CA ALA A 189 15.02 -4.65 -6.40
C ALA A 189 14.66 -5.49 -7.65
N ALA A 190 15.48 -6.50 -7.97
CA ALA A 190 15.24 -7.39 -9.09
C ALA A 190 13.91 -8.20 -8.96
N GLU A 191 13.51 -8.59 -7.75
CA GLU A 191 12.22 -9.28 -7.52
C GLU A 191 11.03 -8.38 -7.87
N PHE A 192 11.18 -7.07 -7.76
CA PHE A 192 10.11 -6.11 -8.02
C PHE A 192 10.17 -5.45 -9.41
N ASP A 193 11.26 -5.64 -10.15
CA ASP A 193 11.34 -5.23 -11.55
C ASP A 193 10.38 -6.04 -12.42
N ALA A 194 9.57 -5.33 -13.20
CA ALA A 194 8.55 -5.92 -14.05
C ALA A 194 8.20 -5.02 -15.24
N GLY A 195 8.06 -5.64 -16.43
CA GLY A 195 7.57 -4.93 -17.62
C GLY A 195 6.09 -4.53 -17.50
N GLU A 196 5.29 -5.35 -16.83
CA GLU A 196 3.89 -5.06 -16.48
C GLU A 196 3.60 -5.55 -15.05
N ALA A 197 2.87 -4.75 -14.27
CA ALA A 197 2.43 -5.14 -12.94
C ALA A 197 1.14 -4.43 -12.52
N LEU A 198 0.47 -5.01 -11.52
CA LEU A 198 -0.48 -4.26 -10.71
C LEU A 198 0.25 -3.63 -9.52
N LEU A 199 0.15 -2.31 -9.38
CA LEU A 199 0.69 -1.60 -8.24
C LEU A 199 -0.42 -1.28 -7.24
N ARG A 200 -0.21 -1.59 -5.97
CA ARG A 200 -0.94 -0.92 -4.89
C ARG A 200 -0.20 0.36 -4.58
N ILE A 201 -0.94 1.45 -4.65
CA ILE A 201 -0.42 2.78 -4.38
C ILE A 201 -1.27 3.46 -3.33
N GLY A 202 -0.60 4.27 -2.52
CA GLY A 202 -1.24 5.02 -1.46
C GLY A 202 -0.79 6.47 -1.44
N LEU A 203 -1.57 7.28 -0.73
CA LEU A 203 -1.18 8.61 -0.29
C LEU A 203 -0.92 8.57 1.21
N THR A 204 0.21 9.11 1.66
CA THR A 204 0.54 9.18 3.09
C THR A 204 -0.46 10.05 3.84
N ARG A 205 -0.44 9.98 5.18
CA ARG A 205 -0.97 11.09 5.99
C ARG A 205 -0.23 12.38 5.65
N GLU A 206 -0.86 13.52 5.90
CA GLU A 206 -0.26 14.82 5.66
C GLU A 206 1.04 14.96 6.47
N PHE A 207 2.14 15.30 5.79
CA PHE A 207 3.36 15.77 6.43
C PHE A 207 4.13 16.72 5.52
N ALA A 208 4.96 17.56 6.12
CA ALA A 208 5.85 18.48 5.42
C ALA A 208 7.29 17.93 5.47
N PRO A 209 7.89 17.51 4.35
CA PRO A 209 9.30 17.13 4.32
C PRO A 209 10.16 18.37 4.56
N SER A 210 10.95 18.42 5.63
CA SER A 210 11.94 19.46 5.99
C SER A 210 11.84 20.80 5.24
N GLY A 211 10.82 21.61 5.56
CA GLY A 211 10.62 22.97 5.00
C GLY A 211 9.95 23.03 3.62
N GLY A 212 9.54 21.89 3.07
CA GLY A 212 8.69 21.80 1.88
C GLY A 212 7.20 21.95 2.19
N PRO A 213 6.34 21.98 1.15
CA PRO A 213 4.90 22.07 1.34
C PRO A 213 4.37 20.83 2.07
N GLY A 214 3.40 21.03 2.97
CA GLY A 214 2.65 19.94 3.56
C GLY A 214 1.81 19.22 2.50
N GLY A 215 1.78 17.89 2.56
CA GLY A 215 0.98 17.09 1.62
C GLY A 215 0.86 15.63 2.01
N CYS A 216 -0.09 14.97 1.36
CA CYS A 216 -0.25 13.53 1.29
C CYS A 216 0.55 13.02 0.09
N TRP A 217 1.68 12.38 0.34
CA TRP A 217 2.67 12.01 -0.67
C TRP A 217 2.40 10.64 -1.27
N LEU A 218 2.69 10.48 -2.56
CA LEU A 218 2.59 9.20 -3.25
C LEU A 218 3.57 8.18 -2.65
N GLN A 219 3.12 6.94 -2.54
CA GLN A 219 3.90 5.78 -2.10
C GLN A 219 3.40 4.52 -2.81
N VAL A 220 4.31 3.58 -3.07
CA VAL A 220 3.95 2.23 -3.52
C VAL A 220 3.88 1.33 -2.29
N THR A 221 2.75 0.68 -2.10
CA THR A 221 2.46 -0.14 -0.92
C THR A 221 2.58 -1.63 -1.21
N ASN A 222 2.45 -2.03 -2.47
CA ASN A 222 2.64 -3.40 -2.94
C ASN A 222 2.87 -3.43 -4.47
N ILE A 223 3.61 -4.42 -4.96
CA ILE A 223 3.81 -4.73 -6.38
C ILE A 223 3.35 -6.17 -6.61
N ILE A 224 2.38 -6.35 -7.49
CA ILE A 224 1.76 -7.65 -7.82
C ILE A 224 2.04 -7.93 -9.29
N ALA A 225 3.20 -8.54 -9.55
CA ALA A 225 3.63 -8.96 -10.89
C ALA A 225 3.72 -10.50 -11.00
N ARG A 226 4.17 -11.15 -9.94
CA ARG A 226 4.37 -12.60 -9.82
C ARG A 226 4.24 -13.01 -8.34
N PRO A 227 4.03 -14.30 -8.03
CA PRO A 227 4.15 -14.80 -6.66
C PRO A 227 5.50 -14.40 -6.06
N ARG A 228 5.49 -13.97 -4.79
CA ARG A 228 6.74 -13.68 -4.05
C ARG A 228 7.41 -14.98 -3.66
N GLU A 229 8.70 -15.06 -3.88
CA GLU A 229 9.50 -16.24 -3.49
C GLU A 229 10.28 -15.99 -2.21
N HIS A 230 10.58 -14.72 -1.91
CA HIS A 230 11.56 -14.36 -0.90
C HIS A 230 10.98 -13.86 0.43
N PHE A 231 9.69 -13.53 0.50
CA PHE A 231 9.03 -12.82 1.62
C PHE A 231 7.78 -13.52 2.17
#